data_AF-A0A2S6Q645-F1
#
_entry.id   AF-A0A2S6Q645-F1
#
_cell.length_a   1.000
_cell.length_b   1.000
_cell.length_c   1.000
_cell.angle_alpha   90.00
_cell.angle_beta   90.00
_cell.angle_gamma   90.00
#
_symmetry.space_group_name_H-M   'P 1'
#
loop_
_entity.id
_entity.type
_entity.pdbx_description
1 polymer ?
#
loop_
_entity_poly.entity_id
_entity_poly.type
_entity_poly.pdbx_seq_one_letter_code
_entity_poly.pdbx_strand_id
1 'polypeptide(L)'
;MHVSSIKSPEISSKVINKCNIVVCHVRHGRPKLEFGAAASLPNTSGLDVDDLANEIGLRDLPTLPDILSGMTPGRSSNEQITCFLNILGLGYQFAAVGSVIHWKAKEYGIGEDIPTDWLTQLEVPSLKDGS
;
A
#
# COMPACT_ATOMS: atom_id res chain seq x y z
N MET A 1 22.34 -8.21 6.44
CA MET A 1 22.00 -6.81 6.06
C MET A 1 20.60 -6.76 5.45
N HIS A 2 19.77 -5.79 5.85
CA HIS A 2 18.41 -5.60 5.32
C HIS A 2 18.27 -4.21 4.70
N VAL A 3 17.60 -4.12 3.55
CA VAL A 3 17.27 -2.87 2.87
C VAL A 3 15.77 -2.87 2.59
N SER A 4 15.14 -1.71 2.72
CA SER A 4 13.73 -1.53 2.40
C SER A 4 13.54 -0.23 1.63
N SER A 5 12.55 -0.21 0.74
CA SER A 5 12.00 1.05 0.22
C SER A 5 10.74 1.44 0.99
N ILE A 6 10.36 2.71 0.91
CA ILE A 6 9.04 3.25 1.25
C ILE A 6 8.32 3.80 0.01
N LYS A 7 9.08 4.05 -1.07
CA LYS A 7 8.55 4.54 -2.35
C LYS A 7 9.40 3.99 -3.50
N SER A 8 8.80 3.90 -4.68
CA SER A 8 9.56 3.67 -5.92
C SER A 8 9.96 4.99 -6.57
N PRO A 9 11.15 5.10 -7.21
CA PRO A 9 12.22 4.10 -7.34
C PRO A 9 13.43 4.42 -6.43
N GLU A 10 13.32 4.20 -5.12
CA GLU A 10 14.42 4.51 -4.16
C GLU A 10 15.65 3.59 -4.28
N ILE A 11 15.46 2.38 -4.83
CA ILE A 11 16.49 1.35 -4.93
C ILE A 11 16.60 0.91 -6.39
N SER A 12 17.79 1.03 -6.98
CA SER A 12 18.03 0.55 -8.35
C SER A 12 17.90 -0.97 -8.46
N SER A 13 17.47 -1.45 -9.63
CA SER A 13 17.42 -2.88 -9.97
C SER A 13 18.75 -3.60 -9.73
N LYS A 14 19.89 -2.92 -9.99
CA LYS A 14 21.24 -3.45 -9.71
C LYS A 14 21.47 -3.82 -8.25
N VAL A 15 20.88 -3.08 -7.30
CA VAL A 15 20.98 -3.37 -5.87
C VAL A 15 20.00 -4.48 -5.49
N ILE A 16 18.77 -4.41 -6.01
CA ILE A 16 17.72 -5.42 -5.77
C ILE A 16 18.20 -6.80 -6.21
N ASN A 17 18.77 -6.90 -7.41
CA ASN A 17 19.26 -8.15 -8.00
C ASN A 17 20.49 -8.75 -7.28
N LYS A 18 21.15 -7.99 -6.40
CA LYS A 18 22.23 -8.49 -5.54
C LYS A 18 21.72 -9.06 -4.22
N CYS A 19 20.45 -8.87 -3.89
CA CYS A 19 19.86 -9.39 -2.66
C CYS A 19 19.56 -10.87 -2.81
N ASN A 20 19.80 -11.65 -1.75
CA ASN A 20 19.50 -13.08 -1.74
C ASN A 20 18.00 -13.37 -1.61
N ILE A 21 17.28 -12.49 -0.92
CA ILE A 21 15.84 -12.60 -0.70
C ILE A 21 15.23 -11.25 -1.02
N VAL A 22 14.33 -11.21 -1.99
CA VAL A 22 13.58 -10.01 -2.38
C VAL A 22 12.11 -10.30 -2.19
N VAL A 23 11.43 -9.41 -1.47
CA VAL A 23 10.01 -9.54 -1.13
C VAL A 23 9.33 -8.25 -1.48
N CYS A 24 8.18 -8.30 -2.13
CA CYS A 24 7.37 -7.13 -2.40
C CYS A 24 6.18 -7.04 -1.45
N HIS A 25 5.65 -5.83 -1.28
CA HIS A 25 4.41 -5.68 -0.56
C HIS A 25 3.22 -6.10 -1.42
N VAL A 26 3.23 -5.70 -2.69
CA VAL A 26 2.29 -6.14 -3.73
C VAL A 26 3.03 -6.40 -5.04
N ARG A 27 2.46 -7.30 -5.85
CA ARG A 27 2.98 -7.73 -7.15
C ARG A 27 2.72 -6.76 -8.30
N HIS A 28 2.29 -5.53 -8.01
CA HIS A 28 2.04 -4.49 -9.00
C HIS A 28 2.60 -3.15 -8.52
N GLY A 29 3.21 -2.40 -9.45
CA GLY A 29 3.91 -1.15 -9.12
C GLY A 29 3.01 0.07 -8.98
N ARG A 30 1.75 0.00 -9.43
CA ARG A 30 0.82 1.13 -9.45
C ARG A 30 -0.53 0.79 -8.80
N PRO A 31 -1.23 1.79 -8.23
CA PRO A 31 -2.62 1.63 -7.86
C PRO A 31 -3.46 1.22 -9.07
N LYS A 32 -4.46 0.36 -8.85
CA LYS A 32 -5.51 0.13 -9.85
C LYS A 32 -6.42 1.36 -9.88
N LEU A 33 -6.46 2.03 -11.02
CA LEU A 33 -7.27 3.23 -11.22
C LEU A 33 -8.35 2.91 -12.26
N GLU A 34 -9.59 3.21 -11.94
CA GLU A 34 -10.75 3.05 -12.83
C GLU A 34 -11.35 4.44 -13.07
N PHE A 35 -11.69 4.76 -14.32
CA PHE A 35 -12.14 6.09 -14.73
C PHE A 35 -13.51 6.02 -15.40
N GLY A 36 -14.31 7.08 -15.23
CA GLY A 36 -15.52 7.27 -16.01
C GLY A 36 -15.20 7.51 -17.48
N ALA A 37 -16.15 7.22 -18.38
CA ALA A 37 -15.94 7.20 -19.83
C ALA A 37 -15.33 8.47 -20.46
N ALA A 38 -15.45 9.63 -19.80
CA ALA A 38 -14.92 10.90 -20.28
C ALA A 38 -13.62 11.35 -19.57
N ALA A 39 -13.10 10.57 -18.62
CA ALA A 39 -11.90 10.90 -17.88
C ALA A 39 -10.67 10.19 -18.48
N SER A 40 -9.63 10.96 -18.76
CA SER A 40 -8.32 10.45 -19.17
C SER A 40 -7.29 10.73 -18.09
N LEU A 41 -6.34 9.80 -17.95
CA LEU A 41 -5.15 10.05 -17.13
C LEU A 41 -4.24 11.04 -17.88
N PRO A 42 -3.79 12.12 -17.24
CA PRO A 42 -2.67 12.87 -17.77
C PRO A 42 -1.44 11.95 -17.80
N ASN A 43 -0.69 11.98 -18.91
CA ASN A 43 0.57 11.28 -19.01
C ASN A 43 1.55 11.88 -17.99
N THR A 44 1.78 11.18 -16.88
CA THR A 44 2.80 11.53 -15.90
C THR A 44 4.10 10.86 -16.28
N SER A 45 5.11 11.65 -16.69
CA SER A 45 6.49 11.20 -16.81
C SER A 45 7.22 11.34 -15.46
N GLY A 46 8.28 10.55 -15.24
CA GLY A 46 9.17 10.71 -14.08
C GLY A 46 8.95 9.77 -12.90
N LEU A 47 8.01 8.82 -12.99
CA LEU A 47 7.87 7.71 -12.04
C LEU A 47 8.13 6.41 -12.79
N ASP A 48 9.41 6.07 -12.93
CA ASP A 48 9.88 4.85 -13.59
C ASP A 48 9.63 3.58 -12.74
N VAL A 49 8.37 3.43 -12.32
CA VAL A 49 7.92 2.29 -11.53
C VAL A 49 7.63 1.11 -12.43
N ASP A 50 7.23 1.37 -13.68
CA ASP A 50 6.94 0.33 -14.65
C ASP A 50 8.24 -0.33 -15.16
N ASP A 51 9.27 0.45 -15.53
CA ASP A 51 10.51 -0.16 -16.01
C ASP A 51 11.23 -0.86 -14.86
N LEU A 52 11.29 -0.25 -13.67
CA LEU A 52 11.81 -0.94 -12.48
C LEU A 52 11.05 -2.23 -12.18
N ALA A 53 9.71 -2.22 -12.21
CA ALA A 53 8.89 -3.41 -11.97
C ALA A 53 9.16 -4.52 -13.00
N ASN A 54 9.39 -4.15 -14.26
CA ASN A 54 9.76 -5.08 -15.31
C ASN A 54 11.19 -5.62 -15.13
N GLU A 55 12.16 -4.75 -14.84
CA GLU A 55 13.57 -5.13 -14.64
C GLU A 55 13.80 -6.13 -13.51
N ILE A 56 12.98 -6.06 -12.46
CA ILE A 56 13.11 -6.93 -11.28
C ILE A 56 12.09 -8.08 -11.26
N GLY A 57 11.23 -8.19 -12.27
CA GLY A 57 10.18 -9.21 -12.30
C GLY A 57 9.20 -9.10 -11.11
N LEU A 58 8.73 -7.89 -10.79
CA LEU A 58 7.93 -7.60 -9.58
C LEU A 58 6.71 -8.52 -9.41
N ARG A 59 6.11 -8.97 -10.52
CA ARG A 59 4.93 -9.84 -10.51
C ARG A 59 5.19 -11.22 -9.93
N ASP A 60 6.42 -11.72 -10.06
CA ASP A 60 6.81 -13.06 -9.66
C ASP A 60 7.48 -13.09 -8.28
N LEU A 61 7.74 -11.91 -7.71
CA LEU A 61 8.31 -11.82 -6.37
C LEU A 61 7.34 -12.35 -5.30
N PRO A 62 7.86 -12.99 -4.24
CA PRO A 62 7.07 -13.35 -3.08
C PRO A 62 6.63 -12.09 -2.35
N THR A 63 5.49 -12.18 -1.68
CA THR A 63 4.95 -11.12 -0.85
C THR A 63 5.26 -11.35 0.63
N LEU A 64 5.17 -10.30 1.45
CA LEU A 64 5.35 -10.45 2.90
C LEU A 64 4.36 -11.47 3.51
N PRO A 65 3.06 -11.50 3.11
CA PRO A 65 2.15 -12.59 3.49
C PRO A 65 2.62 -13.99 3.12
N ASP A 66 3.31 -14.17 1.99
CA ASP A 66 3.82 -15.50 1.60
C ASP A 66 4.89 -16.00 2.57
N ILE A 67 5.70 -15.10 3.14
CA ILE A 67 6.66 -15.44 4.19
C ILE A 67 5.94 -15.73 5.51
N LEU A 68 5.00 -14.86 5.91
CA LEU A 68 4.29 -14.99 7.19
C LEU A 68 3.44 -16.26 7.27
N SER A 69 2.90 -16.70 6.13
CA SER A 69 2.11 -17.94 6.03
C SER A 69 2.95 -19.20 5.81
N GLY A 70 4.28 -19.06 5.66
CA GLY A 70 5.19 -20.18 5.40
C GLY A 70 5.16 -20.72 3.97
N MET A 71 4.47 -20.04 3.04
CA MET A 71 4.47 -20.40 1.62
C MET A 71 5.81 -20.13 0.93
N THR A 72 6.62 -19.21 1.47
CA THR A 72 7.98 -18.92 1.00
C THR A 72 8.92 -18.78 2.19
N PRO A 73 10.14 -19.37 2.14
CA PRO A 73 11.10 -19.23 3.21
C PRO A 73 11.55 -17.77 3.38
N GLY A 74 11.62 -17.32 4.64
CA GLY A 74 12.25 -16.07 4.99
C GLY A 74 13.78 -16.16 5.07
N ARG A 75 14.40 -15.17 5.72
CA ARG A 75 15.84 -15.17 6.02
C ARG A 75 16.21 -16.39 6.88
N SER A 76 17.22 -17.13 6.45
CA SER A 76 17.73 -18.32 7.14
C SER A 76 19.18 -18.17 7.63
N SER A 77 19.92 -17.14 7.18
CA SER A 77 21.27 -16.86 7.71
C SER A 77 21.60 -15.37 7.75
N ASN A 78 22.66 -15.02 8.47
CA ASN A 78 23.11 -13.63 8.66
C ASN A 78 23.84 -13.09 7.41
N GLU A 79 24.42 -13.97 6.61
CA GLU A 79 25.15 -13.66 5.38
C GLU A 79 24.22 -13.19 4.26
N GLN A 80 22.93 -13.56 4.32
CA GLN A 80 21.95 -13.16 3.33
C GLN A 80 21.72 -11.63 3.35
N ILE A 81 21.54 -11.04 2.18
CA ILE A 81 21.04 -9.68 2.00
C ILE A 81 19.55 -9.80 1.66
N THR A 82 18.70 -9.11 2.41
CA THR A 82 17.24 -9.12 2.20
C THR A 82 16.77 -7.74 1.74
N CYS A 83 15.88 -7.71 0.76
CA CYS A 83 15.22 -6.50 0.29
C CYS A 83 13.70 -6.60 0.48
N PHE A 84 13.10 -5.61 1.12
CA PHE A 84 11.65 -5.45 1.15
C PHE A 84 11.22 -4.24 0.31
N LEU A 85 10.43 -4.49 -0.72
CA LEU A 85 9.95 -3.48 -1.66
C LEU A 85 8.55 -3.02 -1.27
N ASN A 86 8.47 -1.94 -0.50
CA ASN A 86 7.21 -1.27 -0.18
C ASN A 86 6.90 -0.18 -1.22
N ILE A 87 6.67 -0.61 -2.46
CA ILE A 87 6.45 0.28 -3.60
C ILE A 87 5.08 0.97 -3.52
N LEU A 88 4.08 0.27 -2.98
CA LEU A 88 2.71 0.74 -2.88
C LEU A 88 2.17 0.43 -1.48
N GLY A 89 1.68 1.48 -0.80
CA GLY A 89 0.97 1.34 0.46
C GLY A 89 -0.43 0.76 0.28
N LEU A 90 -0.89 0.00 1.26
CA LEU A 90 -2.22 -0.63 1.25
C LEU A 90 -3.10 0.00 2.33
N GLY A 91 -4.23 0.57 1.91
CA GLY A 91 -5.15 1.28 2.80
C GLY A 91 -5.61 0.46 4.01
N TYR A 92 -5.71 -0.86 3.87
CA TYR A 92 -6.12 -1.74 4.97
C TYR A 92 -5.10 -1.76 6.12
N GLN A 93 -3.82 -1.43 5.89
CA GLN A 93 -2.83 -1.34 6.98
C GLN A 93 -3.20 -0.24 7.96
N PHE A 94 -3.66 0.91 7.44
CA PHE A 94 -4.16 2.00 8.26
C PHE A 94 -5.45 1.62 8.99
N ALA A 95 -6.37 0.91 8.34
CA ALA A 95 -7.59 0.44 8.97
C ALA A 95 -7.31 -0.55 10.12
N ALA A 96 -6.39 -1.50 9.91
CA ALA A 96 -6.01 -2.49 10.91
C ALA A 96 -5.36 -1.84 12.13
N VAL A 97 -4.36 -0.97 11.92
CA VAL A 97 -3.70 -0.23 13.01
C VAL A 97 -4.68 0.72 13.69
N GLY A 98 -5.50 1.44 12.92
CA GLY A 98 -6.51 2.37 13.43
C GLY A 98 -7.53 1.70 14.33
N SER A 99 -7.98 0.48 13.99
CA SER A 99 -8.88 -0.31 14.84
C SER A 99 -8.26 -0.65 16.20
N VAL A 100 -6.98 -1.06 16.22
CA VAL A 100 -6.27 -1.38 17.46
C VAL A 100 -6.03 -0.14 18.32
N ILE A 101 -5.64 0.98 17.68
CA ILE A 101 -5.48 2.27 18.37
C ILE A 101 -6.81 2.72 18.98
N HIS A 102 -7.90 2.66 18.22
CA HIS A 102 -9.23 3.02 18.69
C HIS A 102 -9.68 2.17 19.88
N TRP A 103 -9.47 0.86 19.82
CA TRP A 103 -9.80 -0.04 20.93
C TRP A 103 -9.03 0.32 22.20
N LYS A 104 -7.70 0.51 22.10
CA LYS A 104 -6.88 0.94 23.24
C LYS A 104 -7.29 2.32 23.77
N ALA A 105 -7.59 3.27 22.90
CA ALA A 105 -8.03 4.60 23.30
C ALA A 105 -9.30 4.52 24.17
N LYS A 106 -10.27 3.67 23.79
CA LYS A 106 -11.46 3.39 24.61
C LYS A 106 -11.11 2.75 25.96
N GLU A 107 -10.18 1.79 26.01
CA GLU A 107 -9.75 1.16 27.28
C GLU A 107 -9.08 2.16 28.24
N TYR A 108 -8.32 3.11 27.72
CA TYR A 108 -7.62 4.12 28.52
C TYR A 108 -8.44 5.40 28.76
N GLY A 109 -9.65 5.50 28.22
CA GLY A 109 -10.46 6.72 28.31
C GLY A 109 -9.81 7.94 27.63
N ILE A 110 -9.11 7.74 26.52
CA ILE A 110 -8.43 8.78 25.75
C ILE A 110 -9.22 9.11 24.48
N GLY A 111 -9.42 10.40 24.21
CA GLY A 111 -10.16 10.90 23.04
C GLY A 111 -11.58 11.35 23.38
N GLU A 112 -12.26 11.91 22.40
CA GLU A 112 -13.62 12.47 22.53
C GLU A 112 -14.57 11.79 21.55
N ASP A 113 -15.82 11.60 21.95
CA ASP A 113 -16.86 11.13 21.04
C ASP A 113 -17.37 12.29 20.17
N ILE A 114 -17.30 12.13 18.85
CA ILE A 114 -17.83 13.10 17.89
C ILE A 114 -19.25 12.66 17.50
N PRO A 115 -20.28 13.48 17.75
CA PRO A 115 -21.65 13.17 17.35
C PRO A 115 -21.77 12.91 15.84
N THR A 116 -22.47 11.85 15.45
CA THR A 116 -22.60 11.45 14.03
C THR A 116 -23.30 12.51 13.18
N ASP A 117 -24.28 13.20 13.76
CA ASP A 117 -25.06 14.28 13.13
C ASP A 117 -24.19 15.48 12.72
N TRP A 118 -23.03 15.69 13.35
CA TRP A 118 -22.07 16.71 12.91
C TRP A 118 -21.42 16.37 11.55
N LEU A 119 -21.39 15.09 11.18
CA LEU A 119 -20.71 14.58 9.99
C LEU A 119 -21.67 14.10 8.89
N THR A 120 -22.98 14.11 9.15
CA THR A 120 -24.00 13.62 8.20
C THR A 120 -25.07 14.66 7.95
N GLN A 121 -25.37 14.95 6.68
CA GLN A 121 -26.54 15.73 6.29
C GLN A 121 -27.70 14.78 5.94
N LEU A 122 -28.83 14.93 6.65
CA LEU A 122 -30.04 14.14 6.42
C LEU A 122 -31.01 14.78 5.43
N GLU A 123 -30.76 16.02 5.00
CA GLU A 123 -31.63 16.70 4.03
C GLU A 123 -31.46 16.09 2.63
N VAL A 124 -32.50 15.41 2.16
CA VAL A 124 -32.67 15.10 0.74
C VAL A 124 -33.15 16.38 0.06
N PRO A 125 -32.47 16.89 -0.98
CA PRO A 125 -32.97 18.03 -1.73
C PRO A 125 -34.38 17.74 -2.23
N SER A 126 -35.37 18.52 -1.81
CA SER A 126 -36.69 18.45 -2.42
C SER A 126 -36.52 18.84 -3.89
N LEU A 127 -36.80 17.92 -4.81
CA LEU A 127 -36.99 18.27 -6.21
C LEU A 127 -38.06 19.34 -6.22
N LYS A 128 -37.68 20.60 -6.49
CA LYS A 128 -38.68 21.64 -6.72
C LYS A 128 -39.45 21.19 -7.95
N ASP A 129 -40.73 20.90 -7.75
CA ASP A 129 -41.67 20.64 -8.82
C ASP A 129 -41.53 21.77 -9.86
N GLY A 130 -41.34 21.36 -11.11
CA GLY A 130 -41.13 22.27 -12.22
C GLY A 130 -42.27 23.29 -12.32
N SER A 131 -41.89 24.56 -12.41
CA SER A 131 -42.72 25.63 -12.96
C SER A 131 -42.20 26.02 -14.33
#